data_AF-R6WSV3-F1
#
_entry.id   AF-R6WSV3-F1
#
_cell.length_a   1.000
_cell.length_b   1.000
_cell.length_c   1.000
_cell.angle_alpha   90.00
_cell.angle_beta   90.00
_cell.angle_gamma   90.00
#
_symmetry.space_group_name_H-M   'P 1'
#
loop_
_entity.id
_entity.type
_entity.pdbx_description
1 polymer ?
#
loop_
_entity_poly.entity_id
_entity_poly.type
_entity_poly.pdbx_seq_one_letter_code
_entity_poly.pdbx_strand_id
1 'polypeptide(L)'
;MDKGAMYQLMNQQLEGLLKATPYRISGLANASALLWETLRDINWAGFYLIEDGKLILGPFQGKVACTEIEIGRGVCGTAVEKDEVLLVENVHEFPGHIACDSASESEIVLPIHYNGEVVGVLDIDSPLPARFDGEDEEGLRKFVEVLERNLGRKGAGAW
;
A
#
# COMPACT_ATOMS: atom_id res chain seq x y z
N MET A 1 -11.33 5.82 19.30
CA MET A 1 -11.47 4.40 18.92
C MET A 1 -10.12 3.76 19.19
N ASP A 2 -10.10 2.55 19.74
CA ASP A 2 -8.88 1.76 19.85
C ASP A 2 -8.32 1.45 18.45
N LYS A 3 -6.99 1.37 18.31
CA LYS A 3 -6.31 1.25 17.01
C LYS A 3 -6.68 -0.05 16.31
N GLY A 4 -6.69 -1.17 17.04
CA GLY A 4 -7.15 -2.46 16.52
C GLY A 4 -8.62 -2.41 16.06
N ALA A 5 -9.51 -1.78 16.83
CA ALA A 5 -10.91 -1.63 16.44
C ALA A 5 -11.10 -0.77 15.18
N MET A 6 -10.26 0.26 14.99
CA MET A 6 -10.25 1.09 13.78
C MET A 6 -9.86 0.26 12.55
N TYR A 7 -8.78 -0.51 12.62
CA TYR A 7 -8.37 -1.39 11.53
C TYR A 7 -9.41 -2.46 11.20
N GLN A 8 -10.03 -3.06 12.21
CA GLN A 8 -11.11 -4.03 12.02
C GLN A 8 -12.30 -3.42 11.24
N LEU A 9 -12.72 -2.20 11.62
CA LEU A 9 -13.80 -1.51 10.93
C LEU A 9 -13.41 -1.15 9.49
N MET A 10 -12.20 -0.63 9.28
CA MET A 10 -11.69 -0.29 7.96
C MET A 10 -11.68 -1.50 7.02
N ASN A 11 -11.19 -2.65 7.50
CA ASN A 11 -11.12 -3.88 6.71
C ASN A 11 -12.52 -4.42 6.35
N GLN A 12 -13.50 -4.25 7.24
CA GLN A 12 -14.91 -4.58 6.95
C GLN A 12 -15.51 -3.64 5.89
N GLN A 13 -15.21 -2.34 5.97
CA GLN A 13 -15.64 -1.35 4.98
C GLN A 13 -15.03 -1.64 3.60
N LEU A 14 -13.72 -1.94 3.55
CA LEU A 14 -13.04 -2.32 2.32
C LEU A 14 -13.69 -3.55 1.67
N GLU A 15 -13.94 -4.61 2.43
CA GLU A 15 -14.58 -5.83 1.92
C GLU A 15 -15.96 -5.52 1.30
N GLY A 16 -16.74 -4.62 1.91
CA GLY A 16 -18.01 -4.16 1.35
C GLY A 16 -17.85 -3.38 0.04
N LEU A 17 -16.89 -2.45 -0.01
CA LEU A 17 -16.59 -1.64 -1.20
C LEU A 17 -16.15 -2.51 -2.38
N LEU A 18 -15.25 -3.46 -2.16
CA LEU A 18 -14.70 -4.31 -3.23
C LEU A 18 -15.72 -5.33 -3.74
N LYS A 19 -16.61 -5.85 -2.89
CA LYS A 19 -17.72 -6.72 -3.34
C LYS A 19 -18.67 -6.01 -4.31
N ALA A 20 -18.87 -4.71 -4.13
CA ALA A 20 -19.69 -3.89 -5.01
C ALA A 20 -18.93 -3.36 -6.25
N THR A 21 -17.60 -3.51 -6.29
CA THR A 21 -16.73 -2.87 -7.29
C THR A 21 -15.93 -3.93 -8.04
N PRO A 22 -16.45 -4.48 -9.15
CA PRO A 22 -15.75 -5.50 -9.91
C PRO A 22 -14.60 -4.95 -10.75
N TYR A 23 -14.28 -3.65 -10.69
CA TYR A 23 -13.25 -3.02 -11.52
C TYR A 23 -12.01 -2.69 -10.69
N ARG A 24 -10.85 -3.23 -11.09
CA ARG A 24 -9.56 -3.11 -10.37
C ARG A 24 -9.23 -1.67 -9.99
N ILE A 25 -9.19 -0.76 -10.98
CA ILE A 25 -8.82 0.64 -10.75
C ILE A 25 -9.80 1.34 -9.80
N SER A 26 -11.11 1.13 -9.97
CA SER A 26 -12.10 1.71 -9.05
C SER A 26 -11.99 1.15 -7.64
N GLY A 27 -11.69 -0.15 -7.50
CA GLY A 27 -11.45 -0.80 -6.22
C GLY A 27 -10.24 -0.23 -5.50
N LEU A 28 -9.09 -0.14 -6.19
CA LEU A 28 -7.86 0.46 -5.65
C LEU A 28 -8.03 1.96 -5.35
N ALA A 29 -8.72 2.71 -6.20
CA ALA A 29 -9.00 4.12 -5.95
C ALA A 29 -9.80 4.30 -4.65
N ASN A 30 -10.89 3.56 -4.46
CA ASN A 30 -11.68 3.61 -3.23
C ASN A 30 -10.90 3.08 -2.02
N ALA A 31 -10.05 2.06 -2.19
CA ALA A 31 -9.20 1.55 -1.12
C ALA A 31 -8.21 2.62 -0.64
N SER A 32 -7.56 3.34 -1.55
CA SER A 32 -6.66 4.45 -1.20
C SER A 32 -7.39 5.60 -0.50
N ALA A 33 -8.61 5.93 -0.95
CA ALA A 33 -9.45 6.94 -0.31
C ALA A 33 -9.85 6.52 1.12
N LEU A 34 -10.22 5.25 1.32
CA LEU A 34 -10.57 4.73 2.64
C LEU A 34 -9.38 4.76 3.61
N LEU A 35 -8.17 4.40 3.16
CA LEU A 35 -6.95 4.55 3.95
C LEU A 35 -6.72 6.02 4.35
N TRP A 36 -6.86 6.94 3.40
CA TRP A 36 -6.67 8.38 3.61
C TRP A 36 -7.66 8.99 4.60
N GLU A 37 -8.92 8.55 4.58
CA GLU A 37 -9.94 9.01 5.52
C GLU A 37 -9.79 8.42 6.93
N THR A 38 -9.15 7.24 7.04
CA THR A 38 -9.08 6.48 8.28
C THR A 38 -7.79 6.73 9.05
N LEU A 39 -6.65 6.68 8.34
CA LEU A 39 -5.34 6.82 8.95
C LEU A 39 -5.00 8.29 9.16
N ARG A 40 -4.58 8.61 10.39
CA ARG A 40 -4.07 9.94 10.72
C ARG A 40 -2.56 10.02 10.56
N ASP A 41 -2.09 11.23 10.35
CA ASP A 41 -0.66 11.56 10.28
C ASP A 41 0.06 10.79 9.16
N ILE A 42 -0.58 10.66 8.00
CA ILE A 42 0.02 10.17 6.76
C ILE A 42 0.04 11.31 5.74
N ASN A 43 1.02 11.30 4.83
CA ASN A 43 1.12 12.26 3.71
C ASN A 43 0.99 11.59 2.34
N TRP A 44 1.05 10.26 2.29
CA TRP A 44 0.81 9.47 1.08
C TRP A 44 0.21 8.10 1.43
N ALA A 45 -0.72 7.60 0.62
CA ALA A 45 -1.23 6.23 0.70
C ALA A 45 -1.73 5.75 -0.66
N GLY A 46 -1.23 4.63 -1.15
CA GLY A 46 -1.59 4.18 -2.49
C GLY A 46 -0.90 2.90 -2.92
N PHE A 47 -0.91 2.70 -4.23
CA PHE A 47 -0.48 1.43 -4.82
C PHE A 47 0.53 1.67 -5.94
N TYR A 48 1.50 0.77 -6.04
CA TYR A 48 2.26 0.54 -7.26
C TYR A 48 2.00 -0.88 -7.75
N LEU A 49 1.80 -1.05 -9.06
CA LEU A 49 1.47 -2.34 -9.68
C LEU A 49 2.63 -2.77 -10.58
N ILE A 50 2.91 -4.06 -10.64
CA ILE A 50 3.98 -4.57 -11.50
C ILE A 50 3.49 -4.59 -12.96
N GLU A 51 4.19 -3.87 -13.82
CA GLU A 51 4.00 -3.89 -15.28
C GLU A 51 5.39 -3.87 -15.94
N ASP A 52 5.60 -4.71 -16.95
CA ASP A 52 6.87 -4.84 -17.68
C ASP A 52 8.12 -4.97 -16.77
N GLY A 53 7.99 -5.66 -15.63
CA GLY A 53 9.08 -5.91 -14.68
C GLY A 53 9.43 -4.73 -13.78
N LYS A 54 8.57 -3.70 -13.70
CA LYS A 54 8.74 -2.52 -12.85
C LYS A 54 7.50 -2.24 -12.03
N LEU A 55 7.65 -1.51 -10.95
CA LEU A 55 6.53 -0.92 -10.22
C LEU A 55 6.07 0.36 -10.91
N ILE A 56 4.82 0.38 -11.37
CA ILE A 56 4.16 1.53 -12.01
C ILE A 56 3.11 2.10 -11.06
N LEU A 57 3.09 3.43 -10.94
CA LEU A 57 2.17 4.15 -10.08
C LEU A 57 0.70 3.85 -10.40
N GLY A 58 -0.03 3.32 -9.42
CA GLY A 58 -1.46 3.06 -9.45
C GLY A 58 -2.28 4.16 -8.75
N PRO A 59 -3.54 3.89 -8.36
CA PRO A 59 -4.34 4.83 -7.59
C PRO A 59 -3.73 5.14 -6.21
N PHE A 60 -3.78 6.41 -5.79
CA PHE A 60 -3.23 6.86 -4.51
C PHE A 60 -3.94 8.12 -4.01
N GLN A 61 -3.67 8.49 -2.76
CA GLN A 61 -3.98 9.78 -2.14
C GLN A 61 -2.69 10.43 -1.65
N GLY A 62 -2.50 11.71 -1.96
CA GLY A 62 -1.29 12.45 -1.60
C GLY A 62 -0.83 13.40 -2.71
N LYS A 63 0.41 13.89 -2.59
CA LYS A 63 1.06 14.68 -3.63
C LYS A 63 1.49 13.80 -4.81
N VAL A 64 1.87 14.44 -5.92
CA VAL A 64 2.49 13.77 -7.06
C VAL A 64 3.71 12.97 -6.61
N ALA A 65 3.79 11.72 -7.05
CA ALA A 65 4.84 10.77 -6.70
C ALA A 65 5.60 10.28 -7.95
N CYS A 66 6.62 9.45 -7.73
CA CYS A 66 7.38 8.81 -8.80
C CYS A 66 6.46 7.90 -9.64
N THR A 67 6.59 7.92 -10.96
CA THR A 67 5.71 7.12 -11.83
C THR A 67 6.21 5.68 -12.01
N GLU A 68 7.52 5.46 -11.95
CA GLU A 68 8.17 4.17 -12.14
C GLU A 68 9.22 3.93 -11.04
N ILE A 69 9.26 2.70 -10.52
CA ILE A 69 10.26 2.24 -9.56
C ILE A 69 10.80 0.89 -10.04
N GLU A 70 12.13 0.77 -10.14
CA GLU A 70 12.78 -0.49 -10.46
C GLU A 70 12.71 -1.46 -9.27
N ILE A 71 12.55 -2.76 -9.53
CA ILE A 71 12.58 -3.78 -8.46
C ILE A 71 13.96 -3.76 -7.76
N GLY A 72 13.96 -3.93 -6.43
CA GLY A 72 15.15 -3.83 -5.59
C GLY A 72 15.64 -2.39 -5.31
N ARG A 73 14.87 -1.37 -5.73
CA ARG A 73 15.22 0.05 -5.53
C ARG A 73 14.21 0.77 -4.64
N GLY A 74 14.70 1.56 -3.69
CA GLY A 74 13.87 2.20 -2.67
C GLY A 74 13.17 1.18 -1.78
N VAL A 75 12.30 1.65 -0.88
CA VAL A 75 11.57 0.77 0.05
C VAL A 75 10.57 -0.08 -0.75
N CYS A 76 9.75 0.55 -1.59
CA CYS A 76 8.81 -0.12 -2.51
C CYS A 76 9.44 -1.26 -3.34
N GLY A 77 10.52 -0.99 -4.07
CA GLY A 77 11.17 -2.01 -4.90
C GLY A 77 11.84 -3.12 -4.07
N THR A 78 12.36 -2.79 -2.88
CA THR A 78 12.94 -3.79 -1.97
C THR A 78 11.88 -4.71 -1.39
N ALA A 79 10.68 -4.20 -1.07
CA ALA A 79 9.57 -5.01 -0.58
C ALA A 79 9.16 -6.08 -1.61
N VAL A 80 9.13 -5.72 -2.90
CA VAL A 80 8.88 -6.67 -3.99
C VAL A 80 10.02 -7.67 -4.14
N GLU A 81 11.27 -7.22 -4.14
CA GLU A 81 12.43 -8.11 -4.33
C GLU A 81 12.52 -9.19 -3.24
N LYS A 82 12.20 -8.81 -1.99
CA LYS A 82 12.28 -9.70 -0.84
C LYS A 82 11.00 -10.49 -0.60
N ASP A 83 9.88 -10.07 -1.18
CA ASP A 83 8.55 -10.52 -0.80
C ASP A 83 8.32 -10.40 0.73
N GLU A 84 8.58 -9.21 1.24
CA GLU A 84 8.50 -8.91 2.67
C GLU A 84 7.83 -7.55 2.91
N VAL A 85 7.06 -7.47 4.02
CA VAL A 85 6.60 -6.17 4.52
C VAL A 85 7.80 -5.42 5.09
N LEU A 86 7.94 -4.16 4.69
CA LEU A 86 8.98 -3.29 5.19
C LEU A 86 8.34 -2.20 6.06
N LEU A 87 8.75 -2.19 7.32
CA LEU A 87 8.40 -1.17 8.30
C LEU A 87 9.63 -0.28 8.53
N VAL A 88 9.61 0.95 8.02
CA VAL A 88 10.76 1.85 8.03
C VAL A 88 10.50 3.02 8.98
N GLU A 89 11.12 2.98 10.15
CA GLU A 89 10.97 4.02 11.17
C GLU A 89 11.58 5.38 10.77
N ASN A 90 12.63 5.36 9.96
CA ASN A 90 13.29 6.55 9.40
C ASN A 90 13.72 6.29 7.95
N VAL A 91 13.03 6.89 6.98
CA VAL A 91 13.33 6.68 5.55
C VAL A 91 14.70 7.23 5.15
N HIS A 92 15.23 8.22 5.87
CA HIS A 92 16.55 8.79 5.60
C HIS A 92 17.70 7.86 5.96
N GLU A 93 17.44 6.84 6.78
CA GLU A 93 18.41 5.81 7.15
C GLU A 93 18.31 4.56 6.26
N PHE A 94 17.28 4.47 5.42
CA PHE A 94 17.08 3.32 4.54
C PHE A 94 18.08 3.35 3.36
N PRO A 95 18.91 2.31 3.17
CA PRO A 95 19.88 2.27 2.07
C PRO A 95 19.21 2.33 0.70
N GLY A 96 19.59 3.31 -0.12
CA GLY A 96 19.03 3.44 -1.47
C GLY A 96 17.62 4.03 -1.51
N HIS A 97 17.19 4.73 -0.45
CA HIS A 97 15.94 5.48 -0.40
C HIS A 97 15.77 6.40 -1.63
N ILE A 98 14.58 6.35 -2.23
CA ILE A 98 14.16 7.20 -3.34
C ILE A 98 13.13 8.17 -2.78
N ALA A 99 13.58 9.36 -2.38
CA ALA A 99 12.67 10.37 -1.87
C ALA A 99 11.85 10.99 -3.02
N CYS A 100 10.54 10.70 -3.08
CA CYS A 100 9.60 11.36 -4.00
C CYS A 100 8.87 12.54 -3.31
N ASP A 101 8.56 12.43 -2.01
CA ASP A 101 8.17 13.56 -1.14
C ASP A 101 9.22 13.76 -0.05
N SER A 102 9.81 14.95 0.02
CA SER A 102 10.79 15.28 1.05
C SER A 102 10.19 15.44 2.45
N ALA A 103 8.86 15.42 2.55
CA ALA A 103 8.16 15.47 3.83
C ALA A 103 8.04 14.10 4.50
N SER A 104 8.28 12.99 3.80
CA SER A 104 8.15 11.64 4.38
C SER A 104 9.33 11.33 5.30
N GLU A 105 9.03 10.90 6.52
CA GLU A 105 9.97 10.56 7.59
C GLU A 105 9.91 9.06 7.94
N SER A 106 8.74 8.42 7.82
CA SER A 106 8.59 6.96 7.95
C SER A 106 7.63 6.40 6.89
N GLU A 107 7.78 5.11 6.58
CA GLU A 107 7.10 4.43 5.48
C GLU A 107 6.76 3.00 5.88
N ILE A 108 5.61 2.48 5.43
CA ILE A 108 5.29 1.06 5.48
C ILE A 108 4.86 0.57 4.09
N VAL A 109 5.52 -0.47 3.62
CA VAL A 109 5.24 -1.09 2.32
C VAL A 109 4.86 -2.55 2.50
N LEU A 110 3.75 -2.96 1.88
CA LEU A 110 3.25 -4.32 1.91
C LEU A 110 3.12 -4.90 0.50
N PRO A 111 3.78 -6.03 0.18
CA PRO A 111 3.57 -6.76 -1.07
C PRO A 111 2.11 -7.21 -1.22
N ILE A 112 1.59 -7.12 -2.43
CA ILE A 112 0.27 -7.60 -2.83
C ILE A 112 0.45 -8.81 -3.74
N HIS A 113 -0.26 -9.89 -3.46
CA HIS A 113 -0.13 -11.15 -4.17
C HIS A 113 -1.33 -11.50 -5.04
N TYR A 114 -1.03 -12.18 -6.14
CA TYR A 114 -2.02 -12.93 -6.90
C TYR A 114 -1.43 -14.26 -7.35
N ASN A 115 -2.16 -15.35 -7.10
CA ASN A 115 -1.69 -16.72 -7.38
C ASN A 115 -0.30 -17.06 -6.80
N GLY A 116 0.07 -16.44 -5.68
CA GLY A 116 1.35 -16.67 -5.01
C GLY A 116 2.53 -15.88 -5.60
N GLU A 117 2.28 -14.97 -6.55
CA GLU A 117 3.28 -14.04 -7.08
C GLU A 117 2.98 -12.62 -6.62
N VAL A 118 4.02 -11.84 -6.31
CA VAL A 118 3.88 -10.40 -6.03
C VAL A 118 3.46 -9.71 -7.32
N VAL A 119 2.40 -8.91 -7.26
CA VAL A 119 1.82 -8.17 -8.39
C VAL A 119 1.80 -6.66 -8.17
N GLY A 120 2.25 -6.21 -7.01
CA GLY A 120 2.31 -4.81 -6.64
C GLY A 120 2.60 -4.64 -5.15
N VAL A 121 2.50 -3.41 -4.69
CA VAL A 121 2.63 -3.04 -3.27
C VAL A 121 1.54 -2.05 -2.87
N LEU A 122 1.12 -2.15 -1.60
CA LEU A 122 0.52 -1.04 -0.86
C LEU A 122 1.66 -0.27 -0.21
N ASP A 123 1.68 1.04 -0.41
CA ASP A 123 2.68 1.95 0.15
C ASP A 123 1.98 3.09 0.90
N ILE A 124 2.49 3.43 2.08
CA ILE A 124 1.96 4.47 2.96
C ILE A 124 3.12 5.21 3.63
N ASP A 125 3.16 6.52 3.42
CA ASP A 125 4.14 7.43 4.00
C ASP A 125 3.54 8.26 5.15
N SER A 126 4.42 8.67 6.07
CA SER A 126 4.11 9.64 7.11
C SER A 126 5.16 10.74 7.22
N PRO A 127 4.76 11.99 7.52
CA PRO A 127 5.69 13.05 7.88
C PRO A 127 6.19 12.98 9.33
N LEU A 128 5.82 11.93 10.06
CA LEU A 128 6.32 11.66 11.40
C LEU A 128 7.30 10.48 11.35
N PRO A 129 8.42 10.53 12.10
CA PRO A 129 9.28 9.38 12.26
C PRO A 129 8.57 8.30 13.07
N ALA A 130 8.86 7.03 12.79
CA ALA A 130 8.30 5.85 13.47
C ALA A 130 6.76 5.92 13.62
N ARG A 131 6.06 6.41 12.60
CA ARG A 131 4.58 6.51 12.63
C ARG A 131 3.93 5.13 12.70
N PHE A 132 4.51 4.16 12.02
CA PHE A 132 3.96 2.83 11.89
C PHE A 132 4.57 1.89 12.93
N ASP A 133 3.74 1.05 13.55
CA ASP A 133 4.16 0.02 14.50
C ASP A 133 3.58 -1.36 14.13
N GLY A 134 3.80 -2.35 15.00
CA GLY A 134 3.31 -3.71 14.77
C GLY A 134 1.77 -3.84 14.70
N GLU A 135 1.01 -2.93 15.34
CA GLU A 135 -0.45 -2.91 15.20
C GLU A 135 -0.88 -2.34 13.84
N ASP A 136 -0.16 -1.34 13.32
CA ASP A 136 -0.36 -0.87 11.94
C ASP A 136 -0.05 -2.00 10.95
N GLU A 137 1.09 -2.67 11.12
CA GLU A 137 1.48 -3.79 10.26
C GLU A 137 0.41 -4.89 10.25
N GLU A 138 -0.06 -5.34 11.42
CA GLU A 138 -1.09 -6.39 11.49
C GLU A 138 -2.42 -5.93 10.84
N GLY A 139 -2.82 -4.69 11.09
CA GLY A 139 -4.03 -4.10 10.54
C GLY A 139 -4.00 -3.99 9.01
N LEU A 140 -2.86 -3.54 8.48
CA LEU A 140 -2.62 -3.35 7.04
C LEU A 140 -2.37 -4.66 6.30
N ARG A 141 -1.77 -5.67 6.92
CA ARG A 141 -1.69 -7.03 6.35
C ARG A 141 -3.08 -7.58 6.06
N LYS A 142 -4.01 -7.44 7.02
CA LYS A 142 -5.42 -7.82 6.82
C LYS A 142 -6.12 -6.99 5.73
N PHE A 143 -5.75 -5.70 5.59
CA PHE A 143 -6.26 -4.85 4.51
C PHE A 143 -5.81 -5.39 3.14
N VAL A 144 -4.54 -5.76 2.99
CA VAL A 144 -4.00 -6.38 1.78
C VAL A 144 -4.65 -7.74 1.51
N GLU A 145 -4.81 -8.60 2.51
CA GLU A 145 -5.52 -9.89 2.36
C GLU A 145 -6.97 -9.71 1.85
N VAL A 146 -7.66 -8.62 2.23
CA VAL A 146 -8.99 -8.29 1.68
C VAL A 146 -8.90 -7.88 0.21
N LEU A 147 -7.88 -7.09 -0.18
CA LEU A 147 -7.62 -6.71 -1.56
C LEU A 147 -7.35 -7.94 -2.44
N GLU A 148 -6.41 -8.79 -2.04
CA GLU A 148 -5.99 -9.99 -2.80
C GLU A 148 -7.18 -10.92 -3.09
N ARG A 149 -8.05 -11.14 -2.08
CA ARG A 149 -9.25 -12.00 -2.23
C ARG A 149 -10.30 -11.44 -3.19
N ASN A 150 -10.32 -10.13 -3.43
CA ASN A 150 -11.38 -9.48 -4.20
C ASN A 150 -10.92 -8.95 -5.57
N LEU A 151 -9.65 -8.55 -5.74
CA LEU A 151 -9.12 -8.03 -7.00
C LEU A 151 -8.89 -9.13 -8.07
N GLY A 152 -8.93 -10.41 -7.70
CA GLY A 152 -8.84 -11.56 -8.60
C GLY A 152 -10.17 -12.03 -9.24
N ARG A 153 -11.30 -11.33 -9.04
CA ARG A 153 -12.62 -11.76 -9.53
C ARG A 153 -12.89 -11.27 -10.96
N LYS A 154 -13.46 -12.16 -11.80
CA LYS A 154 -13.84 -11.88 -13.21
C LYS A 154 -14.51 -10.51 -13.38
N GLY A 155 -13.92 -9.66 -14.24
CA GLY A 155 -14.39 -8.29 -14.53
C GLY A 155 -13.41 -7.22 -14.06
N ALA A 156 -12.61 -7.53 -13.03
CA ALA A 156 -11.41 -6.77 -12.73
C ALA A 156 -10.38 -7.24 -13.74
N GLY A 157 -9.74 -6.33 -14.48
CA GLY A 157 -8.63 -6.70 -15.35
C GLY A 157 -7.69 -7.63 -14.58
N ALA A 158 -7.47 -8.84 -15.10
CA ALA A 158 -6.53 -9.77 -14.51
C ALA A 158 -5.19 -9.04 -14.30
N TRP A 159 -4.51 -9.36 -13.20
CA TRP A 159 -3.14 -8.95 -12.98
C TRP A 159 -2.28 -9.29 -14.19
#